data_AF-A0A949D0N2-F1
#
_entry.id   AF-A0A949D0N2-F1
#
_cell.length_a   1.000
_cell.length_b   1.000
_cell.length_c   1.000
_cell.angle_alpha   90.00
_cell.angle_beta   90.00
_cell.angle_gamma   90.00
#
_symmetry.space_group_name_H-M   'P 1'
#
loop_
_entity.id
_entity.type
_entity.pdbx_description
1 polymer ?
#
loop_
_entity_poly.entity_id
_entity_poly.type
_entity_poly.pdbx_seq_one_letter_code
_entity_poly.pdbx_strand_id
1 'polypeptide(L)'
;MLDTRSLEIRIVVAVIVGLVMGAVVAYLGFRRKFKQEKAKLRQQFQQVTEENERIFQDRLQSSMTVLQMEHEQALQAIQKAPPASTDSSGIVHDQPLMTISVDGHPEESAHGAPVAGNPVVEGASKIPSSLVQVEAWGNSGLVSAIPGLSRYALTADQKTRQQVAVALGKIANRAGLRSEVQTSLGILAKLSRDPEIAVRCAAVEAIAQIPSSRSIRLLNQALRDSAGEVVQNASKGLTRLKNVKLT
;
A
#
# COMPACT_ATOMS: atom_id res chain seq x y z
N MET A 1 9.30 12.70 -70.77
CA MET A 1 10.47 12.65 -69.89
C MET A 1 9.95 12.79 -68.47
N LEU A 2 9.73 11.68 -67.76
CA LEU A 2 9.19 11.70 -66.40
C LEU A 2 10.30 12.10 -65.44
N ASP A 3 10.03 13.11 -64.62
CA ASP A 3 11.00 13.74 -63.72
C ASP A 3 11.30 12.80 -62.53
N THR A 4 12.52 12.28 -62.46
CA THR A 4 12.95 11.27 -61.46
C THR A 4 12.75 11.75 -60.02
N ARG A 5 12.85 13.06 -59.80
CA ARG A 5 12.61 13.69 -58.49
C ARG A 5 11.16 13.55 -58.01
N SER A 6 10.18 13.53 -58.91
CA SER A 6 8.76 13.36 -58.57
C SER A 6 8.45 11.91 -58.14
N LEU A 7 9.14 10.94 -58.75
CA LEU A 7 9.00 9.53 -58.41
C LEU A 7 9.52 9.24 -56.99
N GLU A 8 10.67 9.81 -56.62
CA GLU A 8 11.28 9.65 -55.29
C GLU A 8 10.36 10.17 -54.18
N ILE A 9 9.79 11.36 -54.35
CA ILE A 9 8.88 11.97 -53.37
C ILE A 9 7.64 11.09 -53.15
N ARG A 10 7.06 10.55 -54.22
CA ARG A 10 5.87 9.69 -54.14
C ARG A 10 6.14 8.39 -53.38
N ILE A 11 7.31 7.78 -53.59
CA ILE A 11 7.71 6.56 -52.88
C ILE A 11 7.88 6.85 -51.38
N VAL A 12 8.55 7.96 -51.03
CA VAL A 12 8.76 8.34 -49.62
C VAL A 12 7.42 8.59 -48.92
N VAL A 13 6.49 9.31 -49.56
CA VAL A 13 5.16 9.55 -49.00
C VAL A 13 4.39 8.25 -48.80
N ALA A 14 4.42 7.33 -49.76
CA ALA A 14 3.74 6.04 -49.64
C ALA A 14 4.28 5.18 -48.47
N VAL A 15 5.61 5.19 -48.26
CA VAL A 15 6.25 4.46 -47.15
C VAL A 15 5.83 5.06 -45.80
N ILE A 16 5.83 6.38 -45.67
CA ILE A 16 5.42 7.07 -44.42
C ILE A 16 3.96 6.77 -44.09
N VAL A 17 3.07 6.88 -45.08
CA VAL A 17 1.64 6.59 -44.89
C VAL A 17 1.44 5.12 -44.48
N GLY A 18 2.16 4.19 -45.12
CA GLY A 18 2.12 2.77 -44.74
C GLY A 18 2.57 2.51 -43.31
N LEU A 19 3.66 3.16 -42.86
CA LEU A 19 4.16 3.05 -41.49
C LEU A 19 3.14 3.58 -40.46
N VAL A 20 2.54 4.74 -40.74
CA VAL A 20 1.54 5.34 -39.85
C VAL A 20 0.28 4.46 -39.77
N MET A 21 -0.23 3.99 -40.91
CA MET A 21 -1.39 3.11 -40.94
C MET A 21 -1.11 1.78 -40.23
N GLY A 22 0.07 1.19 -40.42
CA GLY A 22 0.51 -0.01 -39.71
C GLY A 22 0.57 0.18 -38.19
N ALA A 23 1.12 1.30 -37.73
CA ALA A 23 1.18 1.64 -36.31
C ALA A 23 -0.22 1.81 -35.69
N VAL A 24 -1.16 2.43 -36.42
CA VAL A 24 -2.55 2.59 -35.97
C VAL A 24 -3.25 1.24 -35.81
N VAL A 25 -3.11 0.34 -36.79
CA VAL A 25 -3.69 -1.01 -36.72
C VAL A 25 -3.08 -1.81 -35.55
N ALA A 26 -1.75 -1.75 -35.38
CA ALA A 26 -1.05 -2.39 -34.27
C ALA A 26 -1.53 -1.85 -32.90
N TYR A 27 -1.67 -0.53 -32.78
CA TYR A 27 -2.16 0.12 -31.56
C TYR A 27 -3.60 -0.30 -31.23
N LEU A 28 -4.48 -0.39 -32.24
CA LEU A 28 -5.86 -0.86 -32.05
C LEU A 28 -5.91 -2.34 -31.62
N GLY A 29 -5.07 -3.20 -32.19
CA GLY A 29 -4.94 -4.60 -31.78
C GLY A 29 -4.47 -4.75 -30.33
N PHE A 30 -3.44 -4.00 -29.94
CA PHE A 30 -2.90 -3.99 -28.59
C PHE A 30 -3.94 -3.51 -27.55
N ARG A 31 -4.71 -2.48 -27.88
CA ARG A 31 -5.78 -1.94 -27.03
C ARG A 31 -6.87 -2.99 -26.72
N ARG A 32 -7.16 -3.91 -27.66
CA ARG A 32 -8.14 -4.99 -27.45
C ARG A 32 -7.64 -6.04 -26.46
N LYS A 33 -6.38 -6.49 -26.56
CA LYS A 33 -5.81 -7.49 -25.65
C LYS A 33 -5.77 -7.00 -24.20
N PHE A 34 -5.35 -5.76 -23.99
CA PHE A 34 -5.32 -5.16 -22.65
C PHE A 34 -6.71 -5.04 -22.01
N LYS A 35 -7.76 -4.88 -22.82
CA LYS A 35 -9.13 -4.82 -22.31
C LYS A 35 -9.57 -6.18 -21.75
N GLN A 36 -9.16 -7.29 -22.38
CA GLN A 36 -9.47 -8.64 -21.92
C GLN A 36 -8.72 -9.01 -20.63
N GLU A 37 -7.44 -8.70 -20.57
CA GLU A 37 -6.61 -9.00 -19.39
C GLU A 37 -7.09 -8.21 -18.15
N LYS A 38 -7.46 -6.93 -18.34
CA LYS A 38 -8.10 -6.13 -17.30
C LYS A 38 -9.47 -6.67 -16.88
N ALA A 39 -10.23 -7.28 -17.80
CA ALA A 39 -11.54 -7.85 -17.47
C ALA A 39 -11.39 -9.09 -16.57
N LYS A 40 -10.45 -9.99 -16.88
CA LYS A 40 -10.16 -11.17 -16.05
C LYS A 40 -9.65 -10.79 -14.66
N LEU A 41 -8.72 -9.84 -14.59
CA LEU A 41 -8.19 -9.37 -13.31
C LEU A 41 -9.27 -8.72 -12.43
N ARG A 42 -10.22 -7.98 -13.04
CA ARG A 42 -11.38 -7.43 -12.32
C ARG A 42 -12.32 -8.50 -11.80
N GLN A 43 -12.58 -9.55 -12.60
CA GLN A 43 -13.43 -10.67 -12.17
C GLN A 43 -12.82 -11.39 -10.97
N GLN A 44 -11.53 -11.70 -11.00
CA GLN A 44 -10.85 -12.33 -9.86
C GLN A 44 -10.91 -11.46 -8.61
N PHE A 45 -10.69 -10.15 -8.77
CA PHE A 45 -10.75 -9.22 -7.64
C PHE A 45 -12.18 -9.11 -7.06
N GLN A 46 -13.19 -9.11 -7.93
CA GLN A 46 -14.59 -9.12 -7.52
C GLN A 46 -14.95 -10.40 -6.76
N GLN A 47 -14.58 -11.57 -7.29
CA GLN A 47 -14.82 -12.86 -6.64
C GLN A 47 -14.18 -12.91 -5.25
N VAL A 48 -12.90 -12.54 -5.14
CA VAL A 48 -12.20 -12.52 -3.85
C VAL A 48 -12.85 -11.54 -2.87
N THR A 49 -13.38 -10.41 -3.35
CA THR A 49 -14.07 -9.44 -2.49
C THR A 49 -15.41 -10.00 -1.98
N GLU A 50 -16.20 -10.64 -2.85
CA GLU A 50 -17.48 -11.25 -2.51
C GLU A 50 -17.31 -12.46 -1.57
N GLU A 51 -16.30 -13.30 -1.80
CA GLU A 51 -15.98 -14.43 -0.94
C GLU A 51 -15.55 -13.96 0.46
N ASN A 52 -14.67 -12.96 0.54
CA ASN A 52 -14.25 -12.40 1.83
C ASN A 52 -15.44 -11.79 2.59
N GLU A 53 -16.33 -11.09 1.91
CA GLU A 53 -17.53 -10.50 2.52
C GLU A 53 -18.46 -11.58 3.07
N ARG A 54 -18.68 -12.68 2.32
CA ARG A 54 -19.47 -13.82 2.80
C ARG A 54 -18.85 -14.48 4.02
N ILE A 55 -17.55 -14.76 3.96
CA ILE A 55 -16.82 -15.37 5.07
C ILE A 55 -16.89 -14.47 6.32
N PHE A 56 -16.79 -13.17 6.14
CA PHE A 56 -16.90 -12.21 7.23
C PHE A 56 -18.32 -12.20 7.83
N GLN A 57 -19.35 -12.17 6.98
CA GLN A 57 -20.75 -12.24 7.42
C GLN A 57 -21.07 -13.54 8.17
N ASP A 58 -20.58 -14.68 7.69
CA ASP A 58 -20.76 -15.99 8.34
C ASP A 58 -20.07 -16.03 9.72
N ARG A 59 -18.88 -15.44 9.84
CA ARG A 59 -18.16 -15.31 11.13
C ARG A 59 -18.90 -14.39 12.10
N LEU A 60 -19.50 -13.31 11.62
CA LEU A 60 -20.30 -12.41 12.45
C LEU A 60 -21.57 -13.08 12.96
N GLN A 61 -22.27 -13.82 12.10
CA GLN A 61 -23.47 -14.55 12.50
C GLN A 61 -23.14 -15.64 13.51
N SER A 62 -22.10 -16.44 13.27
CA SER A 62 -21.69 -17.49 14.20
C SER A 62 -21.25 -16.94 15.56
N SER A 63 -20.62 -15.75 15.60
CA SER A 63 -20.28 -15.08 16.87
C SER A 63 -21.53 -14.62 17.64
N MET A 64 -22.51 -14.06 16.94
CA MET A 64 -23.78 -13.65 17.54
C MET A 64 -24.56 -14.83 18.14
N THR A 65 -24.63 -15.95 17.42
CA THR A 65 -25.36 -17.13 17.91
C THR A 65 -24.70 -17.77 19.12
N VAL A 66 -23.37 -17.85 19.15
CA VAL A 66 -22.63 -18.38 20.31
C VAL A 66 -22.84 -17.51 21.54
N LEU A 67 -22.73 -16.18 21.41
CA LEU A 67 -22.95 -15.25 22.53
C LEU A 67 -24.40 -15.32 23.05
N GLN A 68 -25.38 -15.49 22.17
CA GLN A 68 -26.77 -15.67 22.58
C GLN A 68 -26.97 -16.97 23.37
N MET A 69 -26.40 -18.08 22.90
CA MET A 69 -26.46 -19.35 23.62
C MET A 69 -25.80 -19.25 25.00
N GLU A 70 -24.65 -18.58 25.09
CA GLU A 70 -23.95 -18.36 26.36
C GLU A 70 -24.80 -17.52 27.32
N HIS A 71 -25.45 -16.47 26.83
CA HIS A 71 -26.35 -15.64 27.62
C HIS A 71 -27.57 -16.43 28.15
N GLU A 72 -28.18 -17.26 27.31
CA GLU A 72 -29.29 -18.12 27.71
C GLU A 72 -28.85 -19.18 28.74
N GLN A 73 -27.67 -19.76 28.57
CA GLN A 73 -27.09 -20.69 29.55
C GLN A 73 -26.86 -20.01 30.90
N ALA A 74 -26.35 -18.77 30.90
CA ALA A 74 -26.15 -17.99 32.11
C ALA A 74 -27.49 -17.71 32.83
N LEU A 75 -28.55 -17.35 32.09
CA LEU A 75 -29.89 -17.15 32.65
C LEU A 75 -30.47 -18.45 33.24
N GLN A 76 -30.28 -19.58 32.57
CA GLN A 76 -30.71 -20.89 33.09
C GLN A 76 -29.94 -21.30 34.35
N ALA A 77 -28.65 -20.97 34.43
CA ALA A 77 -27.83 -21.23 35.61
C ALA A 77 -28.28 -20.36 36.81
N ILE A 78 -28.61 -19.09 36.56
CA ILE A 78 -29.14 -18.17 37.58
C ILE A 78 -30.52 -18.66 38.07
N GLN A 79 -31.40 -19.11 37.18
CA GLN A 79 -32.73 -19.59 37.55
C GLN A 79 -32.72 -20.94 38.27
N LYS A 80 -31.71 -21.77 38.04
CA LYS A 80 -31.49 -23.06 38.74
C LYS A 80 -30.72 -22.92 40.05
N ALA A 81 -30.13 -21.76 40.35
CA ALA A 81 -29.45 -21.51 41.61
C ALA A 81 -30.46 -21.27 42.75
N PRO A 82 -30.28 -21.84 43.96
CA PRO A 82 -31.18 -21.58 45.09
C PRO A 82 -31.05 -20.12 45.57
N PRO A 83 -32.12 -19.51 46.10
CA PRO A 83 -32.07 -18.13 46.56
C PRO A 83 -31.16 -18.02 47.78
N ALA A 84 -29.96 -17.45 47.60
CA ALA A 84 -29.14 -17.00 48.71
C ALA A 84 -29.80 -15.76 49.31
N SER A 85 -30.20 -15.90 50.57
CA SER A 85 -30.65 -14.84 51.47
C SER A 85 -29.80 -13.57 51.35
N THR A 86 -30.47 -12.47 51.04
CA THR A 86 -30.01 -11.13 51.38
C THR A 86 -29.83 -11.06 52.89
N ASP A 87 -28.60 -10.93 53.36
CA ASP A 87 -28.36 -10.25 54.62
C ASP A 87 -27.27 -9.19 54.45
N SER A 88 -27.60 -8.01 54.95
CA SER A 88 -26.84 -6.78 54.85
C SER A 88 -25.86 -6.73 56.01
N SER A 89 -24.56 -6.54 55.77
CA SER A 89 -23.65 -5.79 56.65
C SER A 89 -22.20 -5.75 56.11
N GLY A 90 -21.72 -4.53 55.85
CA GLY A 90 -20.47 -4.05 56.43
C GLY A 90 -19.11 -4.35 55.75
N ILE A 91 -18.47 -3.26 55.32
CA ILE A 91 -17.08 -2.87 55.64
C ILE A 91 -15.93 -3.37 54.71
N VAL A 92 -15.45 -2.41 53.89
CA VAL A 92 -14.04 -1.96 53.71
C VAL A 92 -13.05 -2.85 52.92
N HIS A 93 -12.58 -2.26 51.80
CA HIS A 93 -11.19 -2.10 51.34
C HIS A 93 -10.27 -3.36 51.30
N ASP A 94 -9.91 -3.80 50.09
CA ASP A 94 -8.59 -3.55 49.48
C ASP A 94 -8.43 -4.43 48.23
N GLN A 95 -7.92 -3.87 47.13
CA GLN A 95 -7.23 -4.68 46.11
C GLN A 95 -5.80 -4.91 46.61
N PRO A 96 -5.19 -6.08 46.37
CA PRO A 96 -4.15 -6.10 45.35
C PRO A 96 -4.00 -7.41 44.53
N LEU A 97 -3.77 -7.20 43.23
CA LEU A 97 -2.81 -7.83 42.30
C LEU A 97 -2.17 -9.22 42.54
N MET A 98 -2.07 -9.93 41.39
CA MET A 98 -1.02 -10.87 40.92
C MET A 98 -0.95 -12.31 41.44
N THR A 99 -0.99 -13.29 40.50
CA THR A 99 0.10 -14.23 40.08
C THR A 99 -0.49 -15.29 39.12
N ILE A 100 -0.07 -15.43 37.84
CA ILE A 100 1.12 -16.12 37.26
C ILE A 100 1.06 -17.66 37.54
N SER A 101 1.15 -18.66 36.65
CA SER A 101 1.94 -18.94 35.44
C SER A 101 1.37 -20.21 34.73
N VAL A 102 1.34 -20.35 33.39
CA VAL A 102 2.34 -21.03 32.49
C VAL A 102 2.38 -22.56 32.70
N ASP A 103 2.05 -23.42 31.72
CA ASP A 103 2.92 -23.82 30.59
C ASP A 103 2.16 -24.62 29.49
N GLY A 104 2.64 -24.54 28.24
CA GLY A 104 2.36 -25.53 27.18
C GLY A 104 2.05 -24.99 25.76
N HIS A 105 3.06 -24.61 24.99
CA HIS A 105 3.07 -24.57 23.50
C HIS A 105 3.84 -25.82 22.99
N PRO A 106 3.75 -26.30 21.73
CA PRO A 106 3.59 -25.47 20.53
C PRO A 106 2.79 -26.05 19.32
N GLU A 107 2.56 -25.16 18.34
CA GLU A 107 2.25 -25.36 16.91
C GLU A 107 0.89 -25.95 16.50
N GLU A 108 0.03 -25.13 15.85
CA GLU A 108 -0.26 -25.26 14.41
C GLU A 108 -1.14 -24.08 13.91
N SER A 109 -0.54 -23.28 13.02
CA SER A 109 -1.11 -22.55 11.87
C SER A 109 -2.52 -21.88 11.90
N ALA A 110 -2.49 -20.60 11.48
CA ALA A 110 -3.43 -19.95 10.53
C ALA A 110 -4.57 -19.01 11.03
N HIS A 111 -4.32 -17.71 10.80
CA HIS A 111 -5.22 -16.71 10.19
C HIS A 111 -6.39 -16.06 10.98
N GLY A 112 -6.19 -14.77 11.31
CA GLY A 112 -7.11 -13.69 10.91
C GLY A 112 -8.12 -13.18 11.95
N ALA A 113 -7.85 -11.97 12.47
CA ALA A 113 -8.79 -11.08 13.18
C ALA A 113 -9.73 -10.33 12.18
N PRO A 114 -10.57 -9.33 12.55
CA PRO A 114 -11.39 -9.06 13.76
C PRO A 114 -12.84 -8.52 13.49
N VAL A 115 -13.71 -8.57 14.52
CA VAL A 115 -14.68 -7.54 15.02
C VAL A 115 -15.81 -6.96 14.12
N ALA A 116 -17.05 -6.91 14.64
CA ALA A 116 -18.03 -5.85 14.32
C ALA A 116 -18.97 -5.49 15.50
N GLY A 117 -19.24 -4.18 15.63
CA GLY A 117 -20.21 -3.51 16.51
C GLY A 117 -19.59 -2.21 17.04
N ASN A 118 -20.11 -1.00 16.86
CA ASN A 118 -21.35 -0.43 16.30
C ASN A 118 -21.05 1.03 15.83
N PRO A 119 -21.95 1.69 15.06
CA PRO A 119 -21.77 3.06 14.61
C PRO A 119 -22.54 4.08 15.48
N VAL A 120 -21.88 5.19 15.86
CA VAL A 120 -22.54 6.44 16.31
C VAL A 120 -21.82 7.60 15.62
N VAL A 121 -22.63 8.52 15.10
CA VAL A 121 -22.26 9.67 14.27
C VAL A 121 -21.56 10.74 15.10
N GLU A 122 -20.68 11.49 14.42
CA GLU A 122 -20.32 12.91 14.65
C GLU A 122 -18.82 13.17 14.92
N GLY A 123 -18.15 13.73 13.91
CA GLY A 123 -16.90 14.47 14.11
C GLY A 123 -15.55 13.72 14.09
N ALA A 124 -15.39 12.59 13.39
CA ALA A 124 -14.09 11.91 13.29
C ALA A 124 -13.66 11.64 11.83
N SER A 125 -12.67 12.43 11.41
CA SER A 125 -11.78 12.27 10.25
C SER A 125 -11.86 10.94 9.49
N LYS A 126 -12.42 10.95 8.27
CA LYS A 126 -12.20 9.92 7.25
C LYS A 126 -10.69 9.68 7.09
N ILE A 127 -10.16 8.59 7.63
CA ILE A 127 -8.85 8.10 7.22
C ILE A 127 -9.02 7.71 5.74
N PRO A 128 -8.32 8.33 4.78
CA PRO A 128 -8.49 7.97 3.39
C PRO A 128 -8.03 6.52 3.22
N SER A 129 -8.93 5.65 2.73
CA SER A 129 -8.70 4.22 2.49
C SER A 129 -7.46 3.91 1.63
N SER A 130 -7.00 4.89 0.84
CA SER A 130 -5.73 4.84 0.11
C SER A 130 -4.50 4.80 1.01
N LEU A 131 -4.52 5.47 2.16
CA LEU A 131 -3.36 5.57 3.06
C LEU A 131 -3.05 4.24 3.72
N VAL A 132 -4.08 3.58 4.24
CA VAL A 132 -3.97 2.25 4.88
C VAL A 132 -3.45 1.22 3.88
N GLN A 133 -3.93 1.27 2.63
CA GLN A 133 -3.47 0.37 1.57
C GLN A 133 -2.01 0.64 1.17
N VAL A 134 -1.62 1.90 0.98
CA VAL A 134 -0.24 2.30 0.66
C VAL A 134 0.72 1.86 1.76
N GLU A 135 0.33 2.04 3.02
CA GLU A 135 1.10 1.62 4.18
C GLU A 135 1.26 0.10 4.24
N ALA A 136 0.16 -0.65 4.06
CA ALA A 136 0.19 -2.11 4.04
C ALA A 136 1.15 -2.64 2.94
N TRP A 137 1.10 -2.05 1.75
CA TRP A 137 2.02 -2.38 0.66
C TRP A 137 3.48 -2.05 1.00
N GLY A 138 3.76 -0.88 1.58
CA GLY A 138 5.09 -0.53 2.04
C GLY A 138 5.63 -1.49 3.10
N ASN A 139 4.79 -1.87 4.08
CA ASN A 139 5.13 -2.77 5.16
C ASN A 139 5.30 -4.22 4.70
N SER A 140 4.60 -4.64 3.64
CA SER A 140 4.80 -5.94 3.01
C SER A 140 6.21 -6.11 2.45
N GLY A 141 6.83 -5.02 1.96
CA GLY A 141 8.12 -5.07 1.26
C GLY A 141 8.05 -5.77 -0.11
N LEU A 142 6.85 -6.11 -0.59
CA LEU A 142 6.68 -6.82 -1.86
C LEU A 142 6.86 -5.87 -3.04
N VAL A 143 7.80 -6.24 -3.91
CA VAL A 143 8.11 -5.53 -5.15
C VAL A 143 6.90 -5.47 -6.10
N SER A 144 6.03 -6.48 -6.06
CA SER A 144 4.78 -6.53 -6.82
C SER A 144 3.79 -5.41 -6.47
N ALA A 145 3.97 -4.71 -5.35
CA ALA A 145 3.14 -3.58 -4.95
C ALA A 145 3.55 -2.25 -5.63
N ILE A 146 4.74 -2.16 -6.23
CA ILE A 146 5.25 -0.92 -6.87
C ILE A 146 4.29 -0.37 -7.95
N PRO A 147 3.72 -1.18 -8.87
CA PRO A 147 2.73 -0.69 -9.82
C PRO A 147 1.46 -0.14 -9.16
N GLY A 148 1.03 -0.73 -8.04
CA GLY A 148 -0.11 -0.24 -7.25
C GLY A 148 0.19 1.13 -6.63
N LEU A 149 1.35 1.26 -5.96
CA LEU A 149 1.83 2.50 -5.36
C LEU A 149 1.97 3.64 -6.37
N SER A 150 2.35 3.34 -7.62
CA SER A 150 2.52 4.34 -8.67
C SER A 150 1.26 5.16 -8.96
N ARG A 151 0.07 4.58 -8.75
CA ARG A 151 -1.22 5.25 -8.99
C ARG A 151 -1.51 6.32 -7.98
N TYR A 152 -0.99 6.17 -6.77
CA TYR A 152 -1.22 7.08 -5.65
C TYR A 152 -0.22 8.24 -5.62
N ALA A 153 0.88 8.15 -6.38
CA ALA A 153 1.93 9.17 -6.47
C ALA A 153 1.48 10.50 -7.10
N LEU A 154 0.31 10.54 -7.76
CA LEU A 154 -0.23 11.74 -8.42
C LEU A 154 -1.55 12.21 -7.80
N THR A 155 -1.88 11.74 -6.60
CA THR A 155 -3.11 12.13 -5.90
C THR A 155 -3.00 13.56 -5.36
N ALA A 156 -4.15 14.23 -5.18
CA ALA A 156 -4.18 15.59 -4.63
C ALA A 156 -3.75 15.63 -3.15
N ASP A 157 -4.00 14.55 -2.40
CA ASP A 157 -3.65 14.44 -0.99
C ASP A 157 -2.13 14.29 -0.78
N GLN A 158 -1.52 15.29 -0.16
CA GLN A 158 -0.08 15.28 0.15
C GLN A 158 0.32 14.12 1.04
N LYS A 159 -0.55 13.72 1.99
CA LYS A 159 -0.23 12.67 2.97
C LYS A 159 -0.13 11.31 2.28
N THR A 160 -1.04 11.04 1.34
CA THR A 160 -0.98 9.87 0.47
C THR A 160 0.30 9.88 -0.39
N ARG A 161 0.65 11.00 -1.04
CA ARG A 161 1.89 11.08 -1.84
C ARG A 161 3.16 10.86 -1.01
N GLN A 162 3.20 11.44 0.19
CA GLN A 162 4.28 11.23 1.15
C GLN A 162 4.40 9.75 1.54
N GLN A 163 3.29 9.10 1.87
CA GLN A 163 3.31 7.67 2.23
C GLN A 163 3.71 6.78 1.06
N VAL A 164 3.38 7.16 -0.19
CA VAL A 164 3.89 6.43 -1.35
C VAL A 164 5.43 6.47 -1.39
N ALA A 165 6.04 7.63 -1.15
CA ALA A 165 7.50 7.73 -1.09
C ALA A 165 8.10 6.84 0.02
N VAL A 166 7.52 6.90 1.23
CA VAL A 166 7.95 6.07 2.37
C VAL A 166 7.82 4.58 2.05
N ALA A 167 6.68 4.16 1.49
CA ALA A 167 6.42 2.78 1.12
C ALA A 167 7.43 2.27 0.08
N LEU A 168 7.73 3.07 -0.94
CA LEU A 168 8.73 2.72 -1.96
C LEU A 168 10.15 2.62 -1.37
N GLY A 169 10.50 3.48 -0.41
CA GLY A 169 11.76 3.38 0.33
C GLY A 169 11.86 2.06 1.13
N LYS A 170 10.81 1.73 1.90
CA LYS A 170 10.73 0.46 2.65
C LYS A 170 10.89 -0.76 1.75
N ILE A 171 10.21 -0.78 0.61
CA ILE A 171 10.34 -1.86 -0.39
C ILE A 171 11.77 -1.93 -0.94
N ALA A 172 12.36 -0.79 -1.31
CA ALA A 172 13.72 -0.73 -1.82
C ALA A 172 14.76 -1.27 -0.81
N ASN A 173 14.65 -0.87 0.45
CA ASN A 173 15.56 -1.30 1.51
C ASN A 173 15.51 -2.82 1.76
N ARG A 174 14.36 -3.46 1.54
CA ARG A 174 14.20 -4.93 1.68
C ARG A 174 14.57 -5.70 0.41
N ALA A 175 14.23 -5.17 -0.76
CA ALA A 175 14.35 -5.90 -2.03
C ALA A 175 15.76 -5.79 -2.66
N GLY A 176 16.53 -4.77 -2.31
CA GLY A 176 17.85 -4.50 -2.91
C GLY A 176 17.77 -3.95 -4.34
N LEU A 177 18.86 -4.07 -5.10
CA LEU A 177 19.06 -3.56 -6.47
C LEU A 177 18.33 -4.38 -7.56
N ARG A 178 17.04 -4.64 -7.38
CA ARG A 178 16.22 -5.33 -8.38
C ARG A 178 15.75 -4.37 -9.48
N SER A 179 15.51 -4.89 -10.69
CA SER A 179 15.06 -4.11 -11.85
C SER A 179 13.78 -3.30 -11.60
N GLU A 180 12.93 -3.82 -10.73
CA GLU A 180 11.66 -3.25 -10.33
C GLU A 180 11.82 -2.09 -9.35
N VAL A 181 12.86 -2.14 -8.49
CA VAL A 181 13.27 -1.01 -7.64
C VAL A 181 13.84 0.11 -8.51
N GLN A 182 14.44 -0.20 -9.66
CA GLN A 182 14.82 0.83 -10.63
C GLN A 182 13.59 1.56 -11.22
N THR A 183 12.42 0.90 -11.27
CA THR A 183 11.16 1.54 -11.68
C THR A 183 10.64 2.50 -10.60
N SER A 184 10.83 2.18 -9.31
CA SER A 184 10.43 3.09 -8.22
C SER A 184 11.23 4.40 -8.23
N LEU A 185 12.49 4.41 -8.68
CA LEU A 185 13.26 5.64 -8.87
C LEU A 185 12.60 6.63 -9.84
N GLY A 186 11.86 6.15 -10.85
CA GLY A 186 11.12 7.03 -11.75
C GLY A 186 9.97 7.75 -11.04
N ILE A 187 9.31 7.08 -10.09
CA ILE A 187 8.22 7.64 -9.28
C ILE A 187 8.80 8.58 -8.23
N LEU A 188 9.83 8.15 -7.51
CA LEU A 188 10.50 8.95 -6.49
C LEU A 188 11.13 10.22 -7.08
N ALA A 189 11.68 10.18 -8.30
CA ALA A 189 12.18 11.37 -8.98
C ALA A 189 11.09 12.42 -9.31
N LYS A 190 9.83 12.00 -9.45
CA LYS A 190 8.70 12.93 -9.60
C LYS A 190 8.32 13.52 -8.24
N LEU A 191 8.20 12.66 -7.22
CA LEU A 191 7.87 13.08 -5.86
C LEU A 191 8.97 13.96 -5.22
N SER A 192 10.23 13.84 -5.64
CA SER A 192 11.30 14.72 -5.19
C SER A 192 11.20 16.14 -5.75
N ARG A 193 10.22 16.42 -6.60
CA ARG A 193 9.92 17.75 -7.16
C ARG A 193 8.48 18.19 -6.82
N ASP A 194 7.87 17.51 -5.84
CA ASP A 194 6.52 17.81 -5.39
C ASP A 194 6.44 19.24 -4.82
N PRO A 195 5.31 19.96 -4.99
CA PRO A 195 5.13 21.26 -4.35
C PRO A 195 5.32 21.20 -2.83
N GLU A 196 4.96 20.08 -2.20
CA GLU A 196 5.01 19.95 -0.75
C GLU A 196 6.38 19.50 -0.25
N ILE A 197 6.93 20.22 0.75
CA ILE A 197 8.27 19.94 1.31
C ILE A 197 8.31 18.55 1.95
N ALA A 198 7.28 18.18 2.71
CA ALA A 198 7.22 16.88 3.37
C ALA A 198 7.28 15.70 2.38
N VAL A 199 6.65 15.84 1.21
CA VAL A 199 6.69 14.83 0.14
C VAL A 199 8.08 14.76 -0.48
N ARG A 200 8.71 15.92 -0.75
CA ARG A 200 10.09 15.96 -1.28
C ARG A 200 11.08 15.33 -0.32
N CYS A 201 11.00 15.64 0.97
CA CYS A 201 11.84 15.05 2.02
C CYS A 201 11.73 13.52 2.05
N ALA A 202 10.50 12.99 2.07
CA ALA A 202 10.27 11.54 2.06
C ALA A 202 10.79 10.88 0.78
N ALA A 203 10.63 11.52 -0.37
CA ALA A 203 11.14 11.01 -1.64
C ALA A 203 12.67 10.98 -1.67
N VAL A 204 13.33 12.04 -1.22
CA VAL A 204 14.80 12.12 -1.14
C VAL A 204 15.36 11.08 -0.19
N GLU A 205 14.72 10.87 0.96
CA GLU A 205 15.12 9.83 1.90
C GLU A 205 14.96 8.42 1.32
N ALA A 206 13.86 8.15 0.61
CA ALA A 206 13.66 6.88 -0.08
C ALA A 206 14.68 6.66 -1.21
N ILE A 207 15.04 7.70 -1.98
CA ILE A 207 16.08 7.64 -3.01
C ILE A 207 17.43 7.27 -2.38
N ALA A 208 17.74 7.80 -1.19
CA ALA A 208 18.98 7.51 -0.48
C ALA A 208 19.09 6.05 0.03
N GLN A 209 17.98 5.30 0.06
CA GLN A 209 17.97 3.88 0.39
C GLN A 209 18.26 2.98 -0.82
N ILE A 210 18.30 3.55 -2.03
CA ILE A 210 18.55 2.80 -3.28
C ILE A 210 19.98 3.08 -3.75
N PRO A 211 20.93 2.14 -3.60
CA PRO A 211 22.32 2.34 -4.02
C PRO A 211 22.47 2.24 -5.55
N SER A 212 22.09 3.29 -6.27
CA SER A 212 22.20 3.37 -7.73
C SER A 212 22.89 4.66 -8.16
N SER A 213 23.63 4.63 -9.27
CA SER A 213 24.19 5.83 -9.91
C SER A 213 23.12 6.87 -10.24
N ARG A 214 21.90 6.40 -10.56
CA ARG A 214 20.73 7.27 -10.77
C ARG A 214 20.30 7.96 -9.48
N SER A 215 20.34 7.28 -8.34
CA SER A 215 20.02 7.87 -7.03
C SER A 215 20.99 9.00 -6.69
N ILE A 216 22.29 8.80 -6.90
CA ILE A 216 23.32 9.85 -6.67
C ILE A 216 23.01 11.11 -7.48
N ARG A 217 22.66 10.95 -8.76
CA ARG A 217 22.27 12.08 -9.61
C ARG A 217 21.04 12.82 -9.08
N LEU A 218 20.03 12.08 -8.62
CA LEU A 218 18.81 12.67 -8.06
C LEU A 218 19.08 13.38 -6.73
N LEU A 219 19.92 12.82 -5.85
CA LEU A 219 20.31 13.46 -4.60
C LEU A 219 21.15 14.73 -4.85
N ASN A 220 22.08 14.70 -5.82
CA ASN A 220 22.82 15.90 -6.23
C ASN A 220 21.89 17.00 -6.77
N GLN A 221 20.79 16.63 -7.44
CA GLN A 221 19.78 17.59 -7.83
C GLN A 221 19.04 18.16 -6.61
N ALA A 222 18.69 17.32 -5.63
CA ALA A 222 18.00 17.72 -4.40
C ALA A 222 18.85 18.63 -3.48
N LEU A 223 20.18 18.64 -3.60
CA LEU A 223 21.04 19.62 -2.94
C LEU A 223 20.80 21.07 -3.39
N ARG A 224 20.07 21.28 -4.49
CA ARG A 224 19.69 22.60 -5.03
C ARG A 224 18.25 22.97 -4.69
N ASP A 225 17.58 22.21 -3.82
CA ASP A 225 16.22 22.53 -3.38
C ASP A 225 16.21 23.83 -2.55
N SER A 226 15.08 24.55 -2.58
CA SER A 226 14.91 25.78 -1.81
C SER A 226 14.69 25.51 -0.32
N ALA A 227 14.21 24.32 0.06
CA ALA A 227 13.98 23.95 1.43
C ALA A 227 15.22 23.30 2.06
N GLY A 228 15.70 23.87 3.18
CA GLY A 228 16.90 23.38 3.88
C GLY A 228 16.80 21.93 4.35
N GLU A 229 15.61 21.46 4.74
CA GLU A 229 15.36 20.08 5.15
C GLU A 229 15.65 19.08 4.02
N VAL A 230 15.21 19.40 2.79
CA VAL A 230 15.42 18.56 1.61
C VAL A 230 16.91 18.47 1.29
N VAL A 231 17.62 19.62 1.35
CA VAL A 231 19.08 19.69 1.14
C VAL A 231 19.82 18.87 2.21
N GLN A 232 19.41 18.97 3.46
CA GLN A 232 20.01 18.20 4.56
C GLN A 232 19.81 16.68 4.35
N ASN A 233 18.60 16.26 3.97
CA ASN A 233 18.31 14.85 3.67
C ASN A 233 19.13 14.35 2.48
N ALA A 234 19.29 15.16 1.43
CA ALA A 234 20.10 14.82 0.28
C ALA A 234 21.58 14.67 0.64
N SER A 235 22.12 15.58 1.45
CA SER A 235 23.50 15.52 1.95
C SER A 235 23.75 14.26 2.79
N LYS A 236 22.86 13.96 3.75
CA LYS A 236 22.91 12.72 4.55
C LYS A 236 22.85 11.48 3.67
N GLY A 237 21.96 11.48 2.67
CA GLY A 237 21.80 10.38 1.72
C GLY A 237 23.05 10.11 0.90
N LEU A 238 23.70 11.17 0.37
CA LEU A 238 24.95 11.04 -0.38
C LEU A 238 26.08 10.48 0.47
N THR A 239 26.22 10.95 1.72
CA THR A 239 27.21 10.40 2.67
C THR A 239 26.96 8.92 2.92
N ARG A 240 25.70 8.52 3.13
CA ARG A 240 25.34 7.10 3.30
C ARG A 240 25.71 6.27 2.08
N LEU A 241 25.34 6.71 0.87
CA LEU A 241 25.64 5.97 -0.36
C LEU A 241 27.14 5.88 -0.68
N LYS A 242 27.92 6.92 -0.35
CA LYS A 242 29.39 6.90 -0.49
C LYS A 242 30.02 5.81 0.38
N ASN A 243 29.47 5.56 1.57
CA ASN A 243 29.95 4.55 2.50
C ASN A 243 29.57 3.11 2.08
N VAL A 244 28.58 2.93 1.19
CA VAL A 244 28.07 1.61 0.78
C VAL A 244 28.94 0.91 -0.27
N LYS A 245 29.94 1.59 -0.88
CA LYS A 245 30.71 1.11 -2.05
C LYS A 245 29.79 0.65 -3.19
N LEU A 246 29.63 1.49 -4.20
CA LEU A 246 28.91 1.14 -5.43
C LEU A 246 29.79 0.18 -6.25
N THR A 247 29.87 -1.09 -5.83
CA THR A 247 30.41 -2.21 -6.61
C THR A 247 29.35 -2.75 -7.54
#